data_AF-A0A349XWY9-F1
#
_entry.id   AF-A0A349XWY9-F1
#
_cell.length_a   1.000
_cell.length_b   1.000
_cell.length_c   1.000
_cell.angle_alpha   90.00
_cell.angle_beta   90.00
_cell.angle_gamma   90.00
#
_symmetry.space_group_name_H-M   'P 1'
#
loop_
_entity.id
_entity.type
_entity.pdbx_description
1 polymer ?
#
loop_
_entity_poly.entity_id
_entity_poly.type
_entity_poly.pdbx_seq_one_letter_code
_entity_poly.pdbx_strand_id
1 'polypeptide(L)' 'MNMLSEAAVEKALDKNMNEVSYKMIGKDVSVYYGEKRALYDVNLNVRENTVTALIGPSGCG' A
#
# COMPACT_ATOMS: atom_id res chain seq x y z
N MET A 1 18.19 -37.75 -1.11
CA MET A 1 18.33 -36.72 -2.17
C MET A 1 16.95 -36.15 -2.47
N ASN A 2 16.60 -35.01 -1.87
CA ASN A 2 15.59 -34.08 -2.42
C ASN A 2 15.74 -32.69 -1.79
N MET A 3 16.99 -32.19 -1.75
CA MET A 3 17.30 -30.81 -1.30
C MET A 3 16.66 -29.74 -2.21
N LEU A 4 16.29 -30.10 -3.44
CA LEU A 4 15.66 -29.21 -4.41
C LEU A 4 14.19 -28.90 -4.10
N SER A 5 13.49 -29.76 -3.34
CA SER A 5 12.08 -29.51 -2.97
C SER A 5 11.94 -28.58 -1.77
N GLU A 6 12.86 -28.65 -0.81
CA GLU A 6 12.83 -27.82 0.40
C GLU A 6 13.01 -26.34 0.04
N ALA A 7 14.02 -26.00 -0.77
CA ALA A 7 14.27 -24.62 -1.20
C ALA A 7 13.12 -24.01 -2.02
N ALA A 8 12.41 -24.82 -2.81
CA ALA A 8 11.25 -24.37 -3.58
C ALA A 8 10.02 -24.14 -2.68
N VAL A 9 9.82 -25.00 -1.68
CA VAL A 9 8.77 -24.86 -0.67
C VAL A 9 9.04 -23.66 0.23
N GLU A 10 10.28 -23.47 0.68
CA GLU A 10 10.71 -22.34 1.50
C GLU A 10 10.51 -21.02 0.75
N LYS A 11 10.94 -20.95 -0.53
CA LYS A 11 10.72 -19.78 -1.39
C LYS A 11 9.25 -19.50 -1.69
N ALA A 12 8.41 -20.54 -1.77
CA ALA A 12 6.97 -20.39 -1.96
C ALA A 12 6.25 -19.93 -0.68
N LEU A 13 6.69 -20.40 0.49
CA LEU A 13 6.18 -19.95 1.79
C LEU A 13 6.60 -18.49 2.07
N ASP A 14 7.85 -18.13 1.79
CA ASP A 14 8.37 -16.75 1.90
C ASP A 14 7.62 -15.76 1.01
N LYS A 15 7.20 -16.20 -0.18
CA LYS A 15 6.43 -15.37 -1.11
C LYS A 15 5.04 -15.04 -0.56
N ASN A 16 4.38 -16.00 0.07
CA ASN A 16 3.04 -15.82 0.62
C ASN A 16 3.04 -15.02 1.94
N MET A 17 4.13 -15.05 2.71
CA MET A 17 4.22 -14.33 3.98
C MET A 17 4.59 -12.84 3.82
N ASN A 18 5.13 -12.45 2.66
CA ASN A 18 5.61 -11.08 2.40
C ASN A 18 4.85 -10.33 1.29
N GLU A 19 3.83 -10.93 0.66
CA GLU A 19 3.05 -10.24 -0.36
C GLU A 19 1.99 -9.33 0.30
N VAL A 20 2.24 -8.03 0.30
CA VAL A 20 1.28 -7.03 0.79
C VAL A 20 0.19 -6.82 -0.26
N SER A 21 -0.99 -7.40 -0.04
CA SER A 21 -2.18 -7.12 -0.85
C SER A 21 -2.69 -5.70 -0.58
N TYR A 22 -2.77 -4.87 -1.62
CA TYR A 22 -3.38 -3.56 -1.57
C TYR A 22 -4.79 -3.60 -2.18
N LYS A 23 -5.77 -3.10 -1.44
CA LYS A 23 -7.16 -2.98 -1.89
C LYS A 23 -7.40 -1.72 -2.73
N MET A 24 -6.66 -0.65 -2.45
CA MET A 24 -6.72 0.63 -3.16
C MET A 24 -5.32 1.20 -3.31
N ILE A 25 -5.05 1.79 -4.48
CA ILE A 25 -3.77 2.44 -4.81
C ILE A 25 -4.09 3.82 -5.37
N GLY A 26 -3.62 4.86 -4.71
CA GLY A 26 -3.61 6.23 -5.20
C GLY A 26 -2.19 6.64 -5.53
N LYS A 27 -1.96 7.11 -6.77
CA LYS A 27 -0.67 7.61 -7.24
C LYS A 27 -0.80 9.05 -7.67
N ASP A 28 0.13 9.89 -7.22
CA ASP A 28 0.23 11.31 -7.56
C ASP A 28 -1.11 12.07 -7.44
N VAL A 29 -1.86 11.75 -6.40
CA VAL A 29 -3.22 12.26 -6.19
C VAL A 29 -3.17 13.73 -5.85
N SER A 30 -3.89 14.52 -6.63
CA SER A 30 -4.01 15.96 -6.44
C SER A 30 -5.47 16.36 -6.39
N VAL A 31 -5.83 17.19 -5.41
CA VAL A 31 -7.20 17.67 -5.20
C VAL A 31 -7.20 19.19 -5.30
N TYR A 32 -8.17 19.73 -6.04
CA TYR A 32 -8.32 21.15 -6.29
C TYR A 32 -9.73 21.62 -5.94
N TYR A 33 -9.82 22.75 -5.25
CA TYR A 33 -11.04 23.51 -5.06
C TYR A 33 -10.93 24.79 -5.90
N GLY A 34 -11.41 24.72 -7.13
CA GLY A 34 -11.17 25.77 -8.14
C GLY A 34 -9.68 25.89 -8.45
N GLU A 35 -9.12 27.08 -8.33
CA GLU A 35 -7.69 27.34 -8.55
C GLU A 35 -6.82 26.88 -7.38
N LYS A 36 -7.41 26.66 -6.19
CA LYS A 36 -6.64 26.25 -5.01
C LYS A 36 -6.41 24.75 -5.00
N ARG A 37 -5.14 24.33 -4.99
CA ARG A 37 -4.74 22.95 -4.75
C ARG A 37 -4.72 22.64 -3.24
N ALA A 38 -5.48 21.64 -2.83
CA ALA A 38 -5.58 21.15 -1.45
C ALA A 38 -4.64 19.96 -1.19
N LEU A 39 -4.61 18.98 -2.11
CA LEU A 39 -3.67 17.85 -2.05
C LEU A 39 -2.66 17.93 -3.18
N TYR A 40 -1.40 17.61 -2.87
CA TYR A 40 -0.26 17.76 -3.76
C TYR A 40 0.44 16.41 -3.95
N ASP A 41 0.21 15.75 -5.10
CA ASP A 41 0.92 14.55 -5.54
C ASP A 41 1.00 13.44 -4.47
N VAL A 42 -0.12 13.23 -3.77
CA VAL A 42 -0.22 12.30 -2.65
C VAL A 42 -0.22 10.85 -3.17
N ASN A 43 0.68 10.04 -2.62
CA ASN A 43 0.77 8.62 -2.90
C ASN A 43 0.28 7.83 -1.67
N LEU A 44 -0.74 6.98 -1.84
CA LEU A 44 -1.36 6.22 -0.76
C LEU A 44 -1.77 4.81 -1.22
N ASN A 45 -1.28 3.80 -0.52
CA ASN A 45 -1.72 2.43 -0.70
C ASN A 45 -2.53 1.97 0.53
N VAL A 46 -3.76 1.50 0.31
CA VAL A 46 -4.60 0.94 1.38
C VAL A 46 -4.49 -0.57 1.34
N ARG A 47 -4.00 -1.15 2.43
CA ARG A 47 -3.87 -2.61 2.57
C ARG A 47 -5.23 -3.29 2.70
N GLU A 48 -5.34 -4.49 2.16
CA GLU A 48 -6.54 -5.30 2.35
C GLU A 48 -6.70 -5.73 3.82
N ASN A 49 -7.95 -5.86 4.27
CA ASN A 49 -8.34 -6.29 5.62
C ASN A 49 -7.64 -5.53 6.77
N THR A 50 -7.25 -4.28 6.53
CA THR A 50 -6.50 -3.46 7.49
C THR A 50 -7.24 -2.17 7.78
N VAL A 51 -7.41 -1.84 9.06
CA VAL A 51 -7.87 -0.51 9.48
C VAL A 51 -6.71 0.48 9.29
N THR A 52 -6.93 1.50 8.45
CA THR A 52 -5.94 2.55 8.18
C THR A 52 -6.49 3.88 8.69
N ALA A 53 -5.77 4.53 9.60
CA ALA A 53 -6.11 5.86 10.08
C ALA A 53 -5.29 6.92 9.33
N LEU A 54 -5.95 7.98 8.88
CA LEU A 54 -5.30 9.18 8.35
C LEU A 54 -5.39 10.27 9.42
N ILE A 55 -4.26 10.80 9.88
CA ILE A 55 -4.20 11.74 11.00
C ILE A 55 -3.45 13.00 10.55
N GLY A 56 -4.01 14.17 10.86
CA GLY A 56 -3.36 15.45 10.63
C GLY A 56 -4.04 16.60 11.37
N PRO A 57 -3.38 17.78 11.45
CA PRO A 57 -3.94 18.98 12.08
C PRO A 57 -5.13 19.54 11.29
N SER A 58 -5.86 20.49 11.88
CA SER A 58 -6.98 21.14 11.19
C SER A 58 -6.55 21.74 9.85
N GLY A 59 -7.22 21.34 8.77
CA GLY A 59 -6.95 21.80 7.40
C GLY A 59 -5.74 21.14 6.71
N CYS A 60 -5.25 20.00 7.19
CA CYS A 60 -4.06 19.32 6.64
C CYS A 60 -4.21 18.75 5.24
N GLY A 61 -5.43 18.65 4.72
CA GLY A 61 -5.68 18.00 3.44
C GLY A 61 -7.13 17.62 3.28
#